data_AF-A0A8S3WDK7-F1
#
_entry.id   AF-A0A8S3WDK7-F1
#
_cell.length_a   1.000
_cell.length_b   1.000
_cell.length_c   1.000
_cell.angle_alpha   90.00
_cell.angle_beta   90.00
_cell.angle_gamma   90.00
#
_symmetry.space_group_name_H-M   'P 1'
#
loop_
_entity.id
_entity.type
_entity.pdbx_description
1 polymer ?
#
loop_
_entity_poly.entity_id
_entity_poly.type
_entity_poly.pdbx_seq_one_letter_code
_entity_poly.pdbx_strand_id
1 'polypeptide(L)'
;MEWGVKENRIAVIALHKVGMEPSVIFKTLQKLGIGRMFVYRTINKHNNISSIEYHKRLGRPRAFRSTKADNAVKARIRRNPNPEQKIARNEDSR
;
A
#
# COMPACT_ATOMS: atom_id res chain seq x y z
N MET A 1 3.24 -0.10 -26.02
CA MET A 1 2.34 -0.36 -24.89
C MET A 1 3.19 -0.37 -23.63
N GLU A 2 3.13 0.68 -22.83
CA GLU A 2 3.92 0.82 -21.61
C GLU A 2 3.36 -0.15 -20.56
N TRP A 3 4.15 -1.14 -20.15
CA TRP A 3 3.75 -2.06 -19.07
C TRP A 3 3.96 -1.39 -17.72
N GLY A 4 2.91 -1.36 -16.91
CA GLY A 4 2.98 -0.82 -15.55
C GLY A 4 3.68 -1.76 -14.56
N VAL A 5 3.90 -1.26 -13.34
CA VAL A 5 4.58 -2.02 -12.28
C VAL A 5 3.81 -3.27 -11.87
N LYS A 6 2.47 -3.26 -11.97
CA LYS A 6 1.62 -4.40 -11.61
C LYS A 6 1.79 -5.52 -12.64
N GLU A 7 1.74 -5.17 -13.92
CA GLU A 7 1.91 -6.07 -15.07
C GLU A 7 3.29 -6.73 -15.04
N ASN A 8 4.33 -5.93 -14.77
CA ASN A 8 5.70 -6.45 -14.64
C ASN A 8 5.83 -7.49 -13.51
N ARG A 9 5.18 -7.28 -12.37
CA ARG A 9 5.18 -8.28 -11.29
C ARG A 9 4.44 -9.55 -11.68
N ILE A 10 3.30 -9.42 -12.36
CA ILE A 10 2.52 -10.56 -12.82
C ILE A 10 3.37 -11.42 -13.76
N ALA A 11 4.06 -10.83 -14.74
CA ALA A 11 4.94 -11.58 -15.64
C ALA A 11 6.09 -12.27 -14.91
N VAL A 12 6.77 -11.59 -13.99
CA VAL A 12 7.85 -12.21 -13.20
C VAL A 12 7.33 -13.40 -12.40
N ILE A 13 6.18 -13.26 -11.74
CA ILE A 13 5.58 -14.33 -10.92
C ILE A 13 5.11 -15.49 -11.79
N ALA A 14 4.50 -15.21 -12.94
CA ALA A 14 4.07 -16.25 -13.88
C ALA A 14 5.25 -17.10 -14.35
N LEU A 15 6.35 -16.47 -14.79
CA LEU A 15 7.55 -17.17 -15.24
C LEU A 15 8.23 -17.94 -14.09
N HIS A 16 8.25 -17.38 -12.88
CA HIS A 16 8.76 -18.08 -11.70
C HIS A 16 7.93 -19.31 -11.35
N LYS A 17 6.59 -19.24 -11.46
CA LYS A 17 5.69 -20.38 -11.24
C LYS A 17 5.85 -21.50 -12.28
N VAL A 18 6.27 -21.15 -13.51
CA VAL A 18 6.65 -22.12 -14.55
C VAL A 18 7.99 -22.81 -14.21
N GLY A 19 8.71 -22.35 -13.18
CA GLY A 19 9.97 -22.94 -12.73
C GLY A 19 11.21 -22.34 -13.39
N MET A 20 11.08 -21.19 -14.07
CA MET A 20 12.24 -20.53 -14.67
C MET A 20 13.15 -19.94 -13.59
N GLU A 21 14.46 -20.06 -13.81
CA GLU A 21 15.45 -19.48 -12.93
C GLU A 21 15.41 -17.93 -13.00
N PRO A 22 15.57 -17.20 -11.87
CA PRO A 22 15.57 -15.73 -11.87
C PRO A 22 16.52 -15.07 -12.88
N SER A 23 17.64 -15.70 -13.18
CA SER A 23 18.62 -15.23 -14.17
C SER A 23 18.06 -15.26 -15.60
N VAL A 24 17.34 -16.33 -15.95
CA VAL A 24 16.65 -16.51 -17.24
C VAL A 24 15.49 -15.54 -17.35
N ILE A 25 14.68 -15.40 -16.29
CA ILE A 25 13.57 -14.44 -16.23
C ILE A 25 14.06 -13.02 -16.53
N PHE A 26 15.17 -12.61 -15.91
CA PHE A 26 15.76 -11.29 -16.18
C PHE A 26 16.15 -11.13 -17.66
N LYS A 27 16.86 -12.11 -18.25
CA LYS A 27 17.25 -12.05 -19.66
C LYS A 27 16.05 -11.93 -20.60
N THR A 28 14.96 -12.64 -20.31
CA THR A 28 13.73 -12.58 -21.10
C THR A 28 13.04 -11.22 -20.97
N LEU A 29 12.96 -10.67 -19.76
CA LEU A 29 12.23 -9.44 -19.46
C LEU A 29 13.07 -8.16 -19.61
N GLN A 30 14.38 -8.26 -19.85
CA GLN A 30 15.27 -7.11 -20.01
C GLN A 30 14.85 -6.19 -21.15
N LYS A 31 14.30 -6.77 -22.23
CA LYS A 31 13.77 -6.00 -23.39
C LYS A 31 12.59 -5.09 -23.02
N LEU A 32 11.91 -5.38 -21.91
CA LEU A 32 10.82 -4.57 -21.35
C LEU A 32 11.32 -3.55 -20.31
N GLY A 33 12.65 -3.38 -20.16
CA GLY A 33 13.24 -2.47 -19.18
C GLY A 33 13.17 -2.97 -17.73
N ILE A 34 12.83 -4.24 -17.51
CA ILE A 34 12.73 -4.81 -16.16
C ILE A 34 14.14 -5.13 -15.62
N GLY A 35 14.53 -4.43 -14.55
CA GLY A 35 15.84 -4.61 -13.94
C GLY A 35 15.99 -5.92 -13.15
N ARG A 36 17.23 -6.43 -13.06
CA ARG A 36 17.56 -7.65 -12.31
C ARG A 36 17.05 -7.59 -10.86
N MET A 37 17.33 -6.51 -10.14
CA MET A 37 16.88 -6.34 -8.75
C MET A 37 15.36 -6.37 -8.60
N PHE A 38 14.61 -5.94 -9.62
CA PHE A 38 13.16 -6.00 -9.60
C PHE A 38 12.66 -7.45 -9.61
N VAL A 39 13.28 -8.31 -10.43
CA VAL A 39 12.97 -9.74 -10.49
C VAL A 39 13.21 -10.41 -9.13
N TYR A 40 14.42 -10.27 -8.58
CA TYR A 40 14.77 -10.88 -7.28
C TYR A 40 13.87 -10.39 -6.15
N ARG A 41 13.61 -9.07 -6.06
CA ARG A 41 12.73 -8.51 -5.03
C ARG A 41 11.28 -8.99 -5.18
N THR A 42 10.80 -9.13 -6.42
CA THR A 42 9.43 -9.59 -6.68
C THR A 42 9.26 -11.06 -6.29
N ILE A 43 10.21 -11.92 -6.65
CA ILE A 43 10.20 -13.34 -6.28
C ILE A 43 10.28 -13.49 -4.76
N ASN A 44 11.25 -12.84 -4.12
CA ASN A 44 11.39 -12.91 -2.66
C ASN A 44 10.13 -12.39 -1.94
N LYS A 45 9.56 -11.27 -2.40
CA LYS A 45 8.31 -10.75 -1.83
C LYS A 45 7.14 -11.72 -2.04
N HIS A 46 7.03 -12.34 -3.21
CA HIS A 46 5.98 -13.31 -3.50
C HIS A 46 6.08 -14.53 -2.58
N ASN A 47 7.28 -15.07 -2.36
CA ASN A 47 7.50 -16.20 -1.48
C ASN A 47 7.16 -15.88 0.00
N ASN A 48 7.35 -14.63 0.44
CA ASN A 48 7.10 -14.23 1.82
C ASN A 48 5.64 -13.83 2.11
N ILE A 49 4.97 -13.14 1.18
CA ILE A 49 3.66 -12.49 1.43
C ILE A 49 2.54 -13.11 0.55
N SER A 50 2.89 -13.90 -0.47
CA SER A 50 1.95 -14.47 -1.45
C SER A 50 1.06 -13.45 -2.19
N SER A 51 1.38 -12.15 -2.10
CA SER A 51 0.61 -11.07 -2.72
C SER A 51 1.37 -10.38 -3.85
N ILE A 52 0.66 -10.14 -4.96
CA ILE A 52 1.15 -9.44 -6.16
C ILE A 52 1.09 -7.92 -5.95
N GLU A 53 0.18 -7.45 -5.10
CA GLU A 53 -0.14 -6.04 -4.99
C GLU A 53 0.92 -5.23 -4.24
N TYR A 54 1.06 -3.97 -4.68
CA TYR A 54 1.83 -3.01 -3.92
C TYR A 54 1.10 -2.72 -2.62
N HIS A 55 1.74 -3.04 -1.49
CA HIS A 55 1.20 -2.64 -0.20
C HIS A 55 1.49 -1.15 -0.03
N LYS A 56 0.44 -0.37 0.22
CA LYS A 56 0.63 1.04 0.61
C LYS A 56 1.56 1.05 1.82
N ARG A 57 2.58 1.92 1.79
CA ARG A 57 3.43 2.16 2.94
C ARG A 57 2.51 2.69 4.04
N LEU A 58 2.28 1.92 5.09
CA LEU A 58 1.32 2.25 6.16
C LEU A 58 1.75 3.43 7.05
N GLY A 59 2.84 4.13 6.67
CA GLY A 59 3.42 5.22 7.45
C GLY A 59 3.80 4.75 8.86
N ARG A 60 3.98 5.72 9.76
CA ARG A 60 4.05 5.42 11.19
C ARG A 60 2.67 4.94 11.64
N PRO A 61 2.55 3.79 12.31
CA PRO A 61 1.29 3.40 12.94
C PRO A 61 0.81 4.55 13.81
N ARG A 62 -0.46 4.92 13.68
CA ARG A 62 -1.05 5.95 14.54
C ARG A 62 -0.90 5.46 15.97
N ALA A 63 -0.29 6.26 16.85
CA ALA A 63 -0.20 5.92 18.26
C ALA A 63 -1.59 5.55 18.76
N PHE A 64 -1.72 4.39 19.41
CA PHE A 64 -3.00 3.85 19.86
C PHE A 64 -3.68 4.88 20.75
N ARG A 65 -4.71 5.56 20.23
CA ARG A 65 -5.60 6.36 21.06
C ARG A 65 -6.59 5.40 21.67
N SER A 66 -6.62 5.33 23.00
CA SER A 66 -7.64 4.53 23.67
C SER A 66 -9.03 5.09 23.35
N THR A 67 -10.02 4.20 23.23
CA THR A 67 -11.42 4.60 23.04
C THR A 67 -11.88 5.59 24.12
N LYS A 68 -11.35 5.45 25.34
CA LYS A 68 -11.55 6.38 26.45
C LYS A 68 -11.02 7.79 26.16
N ALA A 69 -9.80 7.90 25.64
CA ALA A 69 -9.22 9.19 25.28
C ALA A 69 -10.00 9.86 24.15
N ASP A 70 -10.37 9.11 23.12
CA ASP A 70 -11.16 9.64 22.00
C ASP A 70 -12.56 10.09 22.47
N ASN A 71 -13.23 9.30 23.32
CA ASN A 71 -14.54 9.67 23.88
C ASN A 71 -14.45 10.90 24.79
N ALA A 72 -13.38 11.04 25.59
CA ALA A 72 -13.15 12.21 26.42
C ALA A 72 -12.97 13.48 25.58
N VAL A 73 -12.21 13.39 24.48
CA VAL A 73 -12.00 14.51 23.54
C VAL A 73 -13.31 14.88 22.85
N LYS A 74 -14.07 13.90 22.33
CA LYS A 74 -15.40 14.14 21.73
C LYS A 74 -16.35 14.81 22.72
N ALA A 75 -16.40 14.34 23.96
CA ALA A 75 -17.25 14.93 24.99
C ALA A 75 -16.82 16.36 25.38
N ARG A 76 -15.53 16.69 25.32
CA ARG A 76 -15.05 18.06 25.53
C ARG A 76 -15.48 19.00 24.40
N ILE A 77 -15.28 18.57 23.15
CA ILE A 77 -15.69 19.33 21.96
C ILE A 77 -17.21 19.54 21.96
N ARG A 78 -18.00 18.53 22.33
CA ARG A 78 -19.46 18.65 22.43
C ARG A 78 -19.91 19.67 23.49
N ARG A 79 -19.20 19.74 24.62
CA ARG A 79 -19.53 20.65 25.73
C ARG A 79 -19.20 22.10 25.40
N ASN A 80 -18.05 22.35 24.78
CA ASN A 80 -17.63 23.69 24.42
C ASN A 80 -16.97 23.70 23.03
N PRO A 81 -17.77 23.72 21.95
CA PRO A 81 -17.24 23.77 20.59
C PRO A 81 -16.75 25.19 20.29
N ASN A 82 -15.57 25.29 19.68
CA ASN A 82 -15.07 26.56 19.18
C ASN A 82 -15.91 27.04 17.96
N PRO A 83 -15.83 28.33 17.58
CA PRO A 83 -16.63 28.86 16.46
C PRO A 83 -16.44 28.09 15.15
N GLU A 84 -15.21 27.69 14.84
CA GLU A 84 -14.87 26.91 13.64
C GLU A 84 -15.55 25.53 13.63
N GLN A 85 -15.60 24.84 14.77
CA GLN A 85 -16.29 23.55 14.93
C GLN A 85 -17.81 23.68 14.83
N LYS A 86 -18.37 24.83 15.23
CA LYS A 86 -19.81 25.09 15.06
C LYS A 86 -20.17 25.29 13.59
N ILE A 87 -19.33 25.99 12.84
CA ILE A 87 -19.53 26.22 11.39
C ILE A 87 -19.46 24.88 10.65
N ALA A 88 -18.40 24.10 10.87
CA ALA A 88 -18.23 22.79 10.24
C ALA A 88 -19.42 21.85 10.52
N ARG A 89 -19.93 21.83 11.76
CA ARG A 89 -21.11 21.02 12.13
C ARG A 89 -22.38 21.42 11.37
N ASN A 90 -22.56 22.72 11.11
CA ASN A 90 -23.74 23.23 10.40
C ASN A 90 -23.65 22.99 8.89
N GLU A 91 -22.44 22.96 8.34
CA GLU A 91 -22.19 22.63 6.93
C GLU A 91 -22.45 21.15 6.64
N ASP A 92 -22.04 20.24 7.54
CA ASP A 92 -22.29 18.79 7.41
C ASP A 92 -23.77 18.38 7.53
N SER A 93 -24.65 19.29 8.01
CA SER A 93 -26.08 19.03 8.24
C SER A 93 -26.98 19.54 7.11
N ARG A 94 -26.40 20.11 6.04
CA ARG A 94 -27.08 20.52 4.81
C ARG A 94 -26.88 19.48 3.71
#